data_AF-K0IFF0-F1
#
_entry.id   AF-K0IFF0-F1
#
_cell.length_a   1.000
_cell.length_b   1.000
_cell.length_c   1.000
_cell.angle_alpha   90.00
_cell.angle_beta   90.00
_cell.angle_gamma   90.00
#
_symmetry.space_group_name_H-M   'P 1'
#
loop_
_entity.id
_entity.type
_entity.pdbx_description
1 polymer ?
#
loop_
_entity_poly.entity_id
_entity_poly.type
_entity_poly.pdbx_seq_one_letter_code
_entity_poly.pdbx_strand_id
1 'polypeptide(L)'
;MSGKEMLIRHCVEENNVDEEMNVIDATKVRHVTVKAGKIESMSGLVDPASHLNLDYPDHRVTICVIAEQFAVGAKVRMDDDGLLFATVQRSSYGHYGKVDYTQRLVELISAVKKNQQSTRSAAASQQEQQQQQQVTIQ
;
A
#
# COMPACT_ATOMS: atom_id res chain seq x y z
N MET A 1 14.95 -0.38 -23.67
CA MET A 1 14.53 -0.02 -22.30
C MET A 1 14.00 -1.29 -21.65
N SER A 2 14.78 -1.95 -20.80
CA SER A 2 14.25 -3.06 -19.97
C SER A 2 13.34 -2.40 -18.93
N GLY A 3 12.03 -2.60 -19.04
CA GLY A 3 11.10 -2.18 -18.02
C GLY A 3 11.45 -2.93 -16.74
N LYS A 4 12.08 -2.23 -15.80
CA LYS A 4 12.47 -2.81 -14.51
C LYS A 4 11.19 -3.24 -13.82
N GLU A 5 11.01 -4.54 -13.69
CA GLU A 5 9.86 -5.14 -13.01
C GLU A 5 9.78 -4.54 -11.58
N MET A 6 8.69 -3.83 -11.29
CA MET A 6 8.42 -3.31 -9.96
C MET A 6 7.86 -4.43 -9.12
N LEU A 7 8.74 -5.11 -8.38
CA LEU A 7 8.32 -6.17 -7.48
C LEU A 7 7.67 -5.57 -6.23
N ILE A 8 6.35 -5.64 -6.20
CA ILE A 8 5.53 -5.24 -5.05
C ILE A 8 5.63 -6.35 -3.98
N ARG A 9 5.90 -5.95 -2.74
CA ARG A 9 6.03 -6.86 -1.59
C ARG A 9 5.10 -6.44 -0.47
N HIS A 10 4.60 -7.40 0.30
CA HIS A 10 4.04 -7.10 1.62
C HIS A 10 5.16 -6.72 2.58
N CYS A 11 4.90 -5.75 3.43
CA CYS A 11 5.87 -5.20 4.37
C CYS A 11 5.22 -4.91 5.72
N VAL A 12 6.00 -5.09 6.78
CA VAL A 12 5.62 -4.84 8.15
C VAL A 12 6.72 -4.02 8.84
N GLU A 13 6.34 -3.16 9.78
CA GLU A 13 7.31 -2.48 10.65
C GLU A 13 7.87 -3.47 11.67
N GLU A 14 9.13 -3.26 12.03
CA GLU A 14 9.85 -4.09 12.99
C GLU A 14 9.17 -4.16 14.35
N ASN A 15 8.57 -3.05 14.82
CA ASN A 15 7.82 -3.01 16.07
C ASN A 15 6.51 -3.81 16.05
N ASN A 16 6.13 -4.38 14.90
CA ASN A 16 4.95 -5.21 14.68
C ASN A 16 5.33 -6.66 14.31
N VAL A 17 6.55 -7.06 14.67
CA VAL A 17 7.06 -8.43 14.56
C VAL A 17 7.47 -8.91 15.94
N ASP A 18 7.09 -10.13 16.30
CA ASP A 18 7.49 -10.76 17.56
C ASP A 18 8.88 -11.43 17.50
N GLU A 19 9.34 -11.96 18.62
CA GLU A 19 10.64 -12.63 18.73
C GLU A 19 10.76 -13.91 17.87
N GLU A 20 9.63 -14.50 17.48
CA GLU A 20 9.53 -15.71 16.66
C GLU A 20 9.39 -15.38 15.17
N MET A 21 9.57 -14.12 14.77
CA MET A 21 9.43 -13.64 13.39
C MET A 21 8.00 -13.77 12.85
N ASN A 22 6.99 -13.64 13.72
CA ASN A 22 5.60 -13.55 13.31
C ASN A 22 5.11 -12.10 13.32
N VAL A 23 4.20 -11.79 12.40
CA VAL A 23 3.49 -10.51 12.39
C VAL A 23 2.47 -10.47 13.54
N ILE A 24 2.58 -9.48 14.41
CA ILE A 24 1.70 -9.31 15.59
C ILE A 24 0.29 -8.87 15.14
N ASP A 25 0.21 -7.81 14.32
CA ASP A 25 -1.04 -7.30 13.75
C ASP A 25 -0.97 -7.26 12.23
N ALA A 26 -1.60 -8.23 11.58
CA ALA A 26 -1.58 -8.36 10.12
C ALA A 26 -2.37 -7.27 9.39
N THR A 27 -3.23 -6.50 10.09
CA THR A 27 -3.96 -5.37 9.48
C THR A 27 -3.07 -4.15 9.26
N LYS A 28 -1.90 -4.11 9.89
CA LYS A 28 -0.90 -3.04 9.74
C LYS A 28 0.11 -3.27 8.62
N VAL A 29 -0.04 -4.37 7.86
CA VAL A 29 0.81 -4.63 6.69
C VAL A 29 0.53 -3.61 5.59
N ARG A 30 1.57 -3.27 4.81
CA ARG A 30 1.47 -2.41 3.61
C ARG A 30 2.09 -3.10 2.40
N HIS A 31 1.72 -2.66 1.20
CA HIS A 31 2.55 -2.96 0.03
C HIS A 31 3.67 -1.95 -0.13
N VAL A 32 4.84 -2.44 -0.53
CA VAL A 32 6.02 -1.62 -0.78
C VAL A 32 6.74 -2.06 -2.04
N THR A 33 7.53 -1.16 -2.61
CA THR A 33 8.65 -1.55 -3.47
C THR A 33 9.95 -1.36 -2.71
N VAL A 34 10.90 -2.28 -2.90
CA VAL A 34 12.22 -2.23 -2.25
C VAL A 34 13.30 -2.06 -3.30
N LYS A 35 14.21 -1.13 -3.07
CA LYS A 35 15.38 -0.89 -3.94
C LYS A 35 16.60 -0.61 -3.09
N ALA A 36 17.70 -1.31 -3.40
CA ALA A 36 18.96 -1.19 -2.67
C ALA A 36 18.77 -1.26 -1.14
N GLY A 37 17.90 -2.17 -0.69
CA GLY A 37 17.64 -2.39 0.73
C GLY A 37 16.82 -1.34 1.44
N LYS A 38 16.12 -0.49 0.70
CA LYS A 38 15.29 0.57 1.26
C LYS A 38 13.91 0.56 0.63
N ILE A 39 12.93 1.03 1.37
CA ILE A 39 11.60 1.33 0.83
C ILE A 39 11.75 2.42 -0.24
N GLU A 40 11.42 2.10 -1.49
CA GLU A 40 11.37 3.08 -2.59
C GLU A 40 9.99 3.74 -2.68
N SER A 41 8.92 2.95 -2.50
CA SER A 41 7.55 3.44 -2.46
C SER A 41 6.69 2.58 -1.52
N MET A 42 5.57 3.16 -1.07
CA MET A 42 4.62 2.54 -0.14
C MET A 42 3.18 2.82 -0.58
N SER A 43 2.32 1.84 -0.40
CA SER A 43 0.86 2.00 -0.51
C SER A 43 0.21 2.22 0.87
N GLY A 44 -1.12 2.18 0.89
CA GLY A 44 -1.90 2.13 2.11
C GLY A 44 -1.75 0.80 2.86
N LEU A 45 -2.45 0.70 3.98
CA LEU A 45 -2.63 -0.59 4.67
C LEU A 45 -3.34 -1.58 3.75
N VAL A 46 -3.03 -2.86 3.93
CA VAL A 46 -3.75 -3.94 3.24
C VAL A 46 -5.22 -3.94 3.65
N ASP A 47 -6.10 -4.31 2.72
CA ASP A 47 -7.50 -4.55 3.02
C ASP A 47 -7.68 -5.99 3.57
N PRO A 48 -8.15 -6.17 4.81
CA PRO A 48 -8.36 -7.51 5.39
C PRO A 48 -9.26 -8.41 4.53
N ALA A 49 -10.27 -7.85 3.87
CA ALA A 49 -11.22 -8.62 3.06
C ALA A 49 -10.58 -9.22 1.79
N SER A 50 -9.40 -8.75 1.39
CA SER A 50 -8.60 -9.34 0.29
C SER A 50 -7.36 -10.09 0.79
N HIS A 51 -6.67 -9.57 1.80
CA HIS A 51 -5.35 -10.10 2.21
C HIS A 51 -5.41 -11.08 3.37
N LEU A 52 -6.44 -10.98 4.21
CA LEU A 52 -6.64 -11.83 5.39
C LEU A 52 -7.84 -12.77 5.21
N ASN A 53 -8.32 -12.94 3.98
CA ASN A 53 -9.55 -13.64 3.67
C ASN A 53 -9.32 -15.08 3.22
N LEU A 54 -9.83 -16.04 3.97
CA LEU A 54 -9.81 -17.46 3.64
C LEU A 54 -10.72 -17.81 2.46
N ASP A 55 -11.71 -16.98 2.15
CA ASP A 55 -12.61 -17.14 1.00
C ASP A 55 -12.02 -16.57 -0.30
N TYR A 56 -10.82 -15.97 -0.24
CA TYR A 56 -10.10 -15.39 -1.38
C TYR A 56 -8.59 -15.70 -1.27
N PRO A 57 -8.18 -16.97 -1.44
CA PRO A 57 -6.87 -17.44 -1.01
C PRO A 57 -5.69 -16.96 -1.88
N ASP A 58 -5.96 -16.53 -3.11
CA ASP A 58 -4.94 -16.21 -4.12
C ASP A 58 -4.23 -14.86 -3.88
N HIS A 59 -4.79 -14.01 -3.00
CA HIS A 59 -4.24 -12.68 -2.68
C HIS A 59 -3.87 -12.56 -1.20
N ARG A 60 -3.61 -13.68 -0.51
CA ARG A 60 -3.29 -13.63 0.92
C ARG A 60 -1.91 -13.06 1.17
N VAL A 61 -1.79 -12.27 2.23
CA VAL A 61 -0.49 -11.96 2.82
C VAL A 61 -0.01 -13.19 3.58
N THR A 62 1.19 -13.68 3.26
CA THR A 62 1.77 -14.88 3.92
C THR A 62 3.13 -14.58 4.53
N ILE A 63 3.96 -13.83 3.81
CA ILE A 63 5.28 -13.37 4.24
C ILE A 63 5.40 -11.87 4.00
N CYS A 64 6.06 -11.18 4.93
CA CYS A 64 6.26 -9.74 4.90
C CYS A 64 7.76 -9.43 5.00
N VAL A 65 8.25 -8.52 4.16
CA VAL A 65 9.54 -7.87 4.39
C VAL A 65 9.45 -7.05 5.68
N ILE A 66 10.51 -7.00 6.45
CA ILE A 66 10.55 -6.22 7.70
C ILE A 66 11.28 -4.91 7.44
N ALA A 67 10.65 -3.79 7.76
CA ALA A 67 11.25 -2.46 7.68
C ALA A 67 11.45 -1.86 9.08
N GLU A 68 12.50 -1.05 9.25
CA GLU A 68 12.74 -0.32 10.51
C GLU A 68 11.52 0.54 10.90
N GLN A 69 10.93 1.19 9.89
CA GLN A 69 9.70 1.97 10.00
C GLN A 69 9.08 2.17 8.61
N PHE A 70 7.82 2.56 8.56
CA PHE A 70 7.14 2.94 7.33
C PHE A 70 7.48 4.37 6.91
N ALA A 71 8.65 4.52 6.31
CA ALA A 71 9.06 5.74 5.63
C ALA A 71 9.79 5.43 4.32
N VAL A 72 9.60 6.26 3.30
CA VAL A 72 10.41 6.17 2.07
C VAL A 72 11.88 6.39 2.43
N GLY A 73 12.75 5.49 1.98
CA GLY A 73 14.18 5.48 2.29
C GLY A 73 14.55 4.75 3.59
N ALA A 74 13.57 4.31 4.40
CA ALA A 74 13.82 3.44 5.55
C ALA A 74 14.44 2.11 5.10
N LYS A 75 15.33 1.55 5.92
CA LYS A 75 15.96 0.28 5.59
C LYS A 75 14.99 -0.86 5.81
N VAL A 76 15.14 -1.90 4.99
CA VAL A 76 14.56 -3.21 5.27
C VAL A 76 15.62 -4.11 5.88
N ARG A 77 15.19 -5.00 6.78
CA ARG A 77 16.04 -5.99 7.43
C ARG A 77 16.59 -6.95 6.38
N MET A 78 17.88 -7.24 6.51
CA MET A 78 18.59 -8.21 5.69
C MET A 78 19.50 -9.07 6.54
N ASP A 79 19.76 -10.28 6.08
CA ASP A 79 20.81 -11.17 6.54
C ASP A 79 21.81 -11.44 5.40
N ASP A 80 22.70 -12.41 5.59
CA ASP A 80 23.71 -12.78 4.60
C ASP A 80 23.10 -13.39 3.31
N ASP A 81 21.88 -13.92 3.38
CA ASP A 81 21.16 -14.58 2.29
C ASP A 81 20.17 -13.64 1.58
N GLY A 82 19.90 -12.46 2.13
CA GLY A 82 19.14 -11.39 1.49
C GLY A 82 18.10 -10.77 2.41
N LEU A 83 16.85 -10.65 1.91
CA LEU A 83 15.77 -10.03 2.68
C LEU A 83 15.33 -10.95 3.82
N LEU A 84 15.19 -10.38 5.02
CA LEU A 84 14.60 -11.07 6.15
C LEU A 84 13.07 -10.88 6.15
N PHE A 85 12.34 -11.96 6.47
CA PHE A 85 10.88 -11.98 6.39
C PHE A 85 10.23 -12.36 7.73
N ALA A 86 9.09 -11.75 8.01
CA ALA A 86 8.15 -12.19 9.03
C ALA A 86 6.99 -12.98 8.40
N THR A 87 6.43 -13.94 9.14
CA THR A 87 5.30 -14.76 8.67
C THR A 87 3.98 -14.31 9.27
N VAL A 88 2.89 -14.46 8.50
CA VAL A 88 1.53 -14.19 9.00
C VAL A 88 0.89 -15.49 9.46
N GLN A 89 0.60 -15.55 10.77
CA GLN A 89 0.05 -16.70 11.46
C GLN A 89 -1.37 -17.04 11.01
N ARG A 90 -1.75 -18.32 11.12
CA ARG A 90 -3.07 -18.80 10.68
C ARG A 90 -4.24 -18.12 11.42
N SER A 91 -4.02 -17.75 12.68
CA SER A 91 -5.00 -17.05 13.51
C SER A 91 -5.32 -15.64 13.02
N SER A 92 -4.48 -15.05 12.16
CA SER A 92 -4.72 -13.71 11.58
C SER A 92 -5.71 -13.71 10.43
N TYR A 93 -6.07 -14.88 9.88
CA TYR A 93 -7.02 -14.98 8.77
C TYR A 93 -8.45 -15.21 9.27
N GLY A 94 -9.41 -14.71 8.51
CA GLY A 94 -10.85 -14.90 8.73
C GLY A 94 -11.61 -15.17 7.45
N HIS A 95 -12.92 -15.41 7.58
CA HIS A 95 -13.84 -15.51 6.44
C HIS A 95 -14.54 -14.17 6.26
N TYR A 96 -14.26 -13.48 5.14
CA TYR A 96 -14.85 -12.18 4.80
C TYR A 96 -15.86 -12.28 3.64
N GLY A 97 -16.16 -13.50 3.19
CA GLY A 97 -16.99 -13.74 2.04
C GLY A 97 -16.23 -13.64 0.72
N LYS A 98 -16.89 -14.00 -0.37
CA LYS A 98 -16.30 -13.99 -1.71
C LYS A 98 -15.98 -12.55 -2.14
N VAL A 99 -14.83 -12.40 -2.77
CA VAL A 99 -14.41 -11.14 -3.39
C VAL A 99 -14.77 -11.17 -4.87
N ASP A 100 -15.68 -10.29 -5.30
CA ASP A 100 -15.89 -10.00 -6.72
C ASP A 100 -14.81 -9.02 -7.19
N TYR A 101 -13.76 -9.58 -7.79
CA TYR A 101 -12.64 -8.81 -8.30
C TYR A 101 -13.05 -7.81 -9.38
N THR A 102 -13.99 -8.19 -10.26
CA THR A 102 -14.45 -7.34 -11.36
C THR A 102 -15.16 -6.12 -10.82
N GLN A 103 -16.09 -6.33 -9.88
CA GLN A 103 -16.83 -5.24 -9.24
C GLN A 103 -15.88 -4.27 -8.52
N ARG A 104 -14.92 -4.79 -7.74
CA ARG A 104 -13.91 -3.97 -7.05
C ARG A 104 -13.05 -3.16 -8.01
N LEU A 105 -12.65 -3.74 -9.13
CA LEU A 105 -11.87 -3.04 -10.15
C LEU A 105 -12.68 -1.90 -10.79
N VAL A 106 -13.96 -2.14 -11.11
CA VAL A 106 -14.87 -1.12 -11.65
C VAL A 106 -15.06 0.04 -10.66
N GLU A 107 -15.25 -0.28 -9.38
CA GLU A 107 -15.37 0.71 -8.30
C GLU A 107 -14.11 1.55 -8.17
N LEU A 108 -12.93 0.92 -8.19
CA LEU A 108 -11.64 1.62 -8.14
C LEU A 108 -11.46 2.56 -9.33
N ILE A 109 -11.71 2.08 -10.55
CA ILE A 109 -11.61 2.90 -11.77
C ILE A 109 -12.56 4.11 -11.67
N SER A 110 -13.77 3.89 -11.18
CA SER A 110 -14.78 4.95 -11.02
C SER A 110 -14.36 5.98 -9.97
N ALA A 111 -13.83 5.53 -8.83
CA ALA A 111 -13.32 6.40 -7.78
C ALA A 111 -12.13 7.25 -8.27
N VAL A 112 -11.19 6.66 -9.01
CA VAL A 112 -10.05 7.37 -9.60
C VAL A 112 -10.52 8.44 -10.58
N LYS A 113 -11.46 8.11 -11.47
CA LYS A 113 -12.04 9.09 -12.42
C LYS A 113 -12.71 10.26 -11.69
N LYS A 114 -13.47 9.98 -10.64
CA LYS A 114 -14.12 11.01 -9.81
C LYS A 114 -13.10 11.93 -9.15
N ASN A 115 -12.06 11.37 -8.54
CA ASN A 115 -11.00 12.15 -7.89
C ASN A 115 -10.26 13.06 -8.88
N GLN A 116 -9.99 12.58 -10.11
CA GLN A 116 -9.36 13.37 -11.16
C GLN A 116 -10.24 14.54 -11.62
N GLN A 117 -11.56 14.34 -11.70
CA GLN A 117 -12.49 15.42 -12.01
C GLN A 117 -12.51 16.47 -10.89
N SER A 118 -12.60 16.04 -9.63
CA SER A 118 -12.61 16.95 -8.48
C SER A 118 -11.33 17.78 -8.36
N THR A 119 -10.16 17.19 -8.62
CA THR A 119 -8.88 17.93 -8.62
C THR A 119 -8.79 18.94 -9.77
N ARG A 120 -9.25 18.59 -10.97
CA ARG A 120 -9.31 19.53 -12.10
C ARG A 120 -10.26 20.69 -11.83
N SER A 121 -11.44 20.42 -11.29
CA SER A 121 -12.41 21.45 -10.92
C SER A 121 -11.85 22.39 -9.84
N ALA A 122 -11.20 21.84 -8.80
CA ALA A 122 -10.57 22.64 -7.76
C ALA A 122 -9.43 23.54 -8.30
N ALA A 123 -8.61 23.01 -9.22
CA ALA A 123 -7.55 23.79 -9.86
C ALA A 123 -8.10 24.93 -10.74
N ALA A 124 -9.20 24.68 -11.47
CA ALA A 124 -9.86 25.71 -12.28
C ALA A 124 -10.44 26.84 -11.42
N SER A 125 -11.11 26.50 -10.31
CA SER A 125 -11.66 27.49 -9.38
C SER A 125 -10.58 28.35 -8.70
N GLN A 126 -9.39 27.79 -8.42
CA GLN A 126 -8.26 28.55 -7.87
C GLN A 126 -7.66 29.52 -8.90
N GLN A 127 -7.61 29.14 -10.18
CA GLN A 127 -7.14 30.02 -11.26
C GLN A 127 -8.09 31.20 -11.49
N GLU A 128 -9.40 30.95 -11.47
CA GLU A 128 -10.42 32.01 -11.60
C GLU A 128 -10.38 33.00 -10.43
N GLN A 129 -10.20 32.52 -9.19
CA GLN A 129 -10.06 33.39 -8.01
C GLN A 129 -8.78 34.24 -8.04
N GLN A 130 -7.66 33.68 -8.53
CA GLN A 130 -6.41 34.44 -8.67
C GLN A 130 -6.50 35.52 -9.76
N GLN A 131 -7.20 35.26 -10.87
CA GLN A 131 -7.44 36.27 -11.91
C GLN A 131 -8.35 37.41 -11.42
N GLN A 132 -9.42 37.11 -10.67
CA GLN A 132 -10.31 38.15 -10.14
C GLN A 132 -9.62 39.04 -9.10
N GLN A 133 -8.71 38.50 -8.29
CA GLN A 133 -7.93 39.29 -7.32
C GLN A 133 -6.92 40.23 -8.01
N GLN A 134 -6.33 39.84 -9.15
CA GLN A 134 -5.41 40.70 -9.89
C GLN A 134 -6.11 41.87 -10.61
N VAL A 135 -7.36 41.70 -11.03
CA VAL A 135 -8.16 42.75 -11.69
C VAL A 135 -8.65 43.81 -10.69
N THR A 136 -8.73 43.49 -9.39
CA THR A 136 -9.28 44.40 -8.35
C THR A 136 -8.20 45.32 -7.72
N ILE A 137 -6.92 45.13 -8.06
CA ILE A 137 -5.78 45.90 -7.49
C ILE A 137 -5.29 47.00 -8.48
N GLN A 138 -6.02 47.26 -9.58
CA GLN A 138 -5.78 48.39 -10.49
C GLN A 138 -6.85 49.48 -10.31
#